data_AF-A0A821JVE8-F1
#
_entry.id   AF-A0A821JVE8-F1
#
_cell.length_a   1.000
_cell.length_b   1.000
_cell.length_c   1.000
_cell.angle_alpha   90.00
_cell.angle_beta   90.00
_cell.angle_gamma   90.00
#
_symmetry.space_group_name_H-M   'P 1'
#
loop_
_entity.id
_entity.type
_entity.pdbx_description
1 polymer ?
#
loop_
_entity_poly.entity_id
_entity_poly.type
_entity_poly.pdbx_seq_one_letter_code
_entity_poly.pdbx_strand_id
1 'polypeptide(L)' 'MTLLAINEIYGKDISAHSAYPEEQEVILLPGTRIRVESKPLNFSSPLSIIHLKEDPTFG' A
#
# COMPACT_ATOMS: atom_id res chain seq x y z
N MET A 1 5.73 3.55 -14.70
CA MET A 1 6.04 2.73 -13.52
C MET A 1 5.59 3.50 -12.29
N THR A 2 4.80 2.89 -11.43
CA THR A 2 4.21 3.59 -10.28
C THR A 2 4.58 2.83 -9.02
N LEU A 3 5.12 3.52 -8.03
CA LEU A 3 5.35 3.00 -6.69
C LEU A 3 4.28 3.58 -5.75
N LEU A 4 3.57 2.70 -5.06
CA LEU A 4 2.59 3.06 -4.05
C LEU A 4 3.25 2.84 -2.68
N ALA A 5 3.45 3.91 -1.94
CA ALA A 5 3.85 3.84 -0.54
C ALA A 5 2.58 3.98 0.29
N ILE A 6 2.18 2.93 1.00
CA ILE A 6 0.90 2.88 1.72
C ILE A 6 1.19 2.78 3.21
N ASN A 7 0.61 3.67 4.00
CA ASN A 7 0.52 3.50 5.46
C ASN A 7 -0.80 2.80 5.78
N GLU A 8 -0.70 1.51 6.05
CA GLU A 8 -1.76 0.57 6.41
C GLU A 8 -1.98 0.51 7.92
N ILE A 9 -3.20 0.13 8.31
CA ILE A 9 -3.63 -0.04 9.71
C ILE A 9 -4.17 -1.45 9.91
N TYR A 10 -4.99 -1.95 8.97
CA TYR A 10 -5.72 -3.22 9.10
C TYR A 10 -5.28 -4.28 8.09
N GLY A 11 -4.16 -4.04 7.39
CA GLY A 11 -3.54 -4.99 6.49
C GLY A 11 -3.34 -6.37 7.14
N LYS A 12 -3.56 -7.43 6.36
CA LYS A 12 -3.36 -8.80 6.81
C LYS A 12 -1.99 -9.26 6.35
N ASP A 13 -1.10 -9.49 7.31
CA ASP A 13 0.14 -10.24 7.08
C ASP A 13 -0.24 -11.68 6.67
N ILE A 14 0.18 -12.07 5.48
CA ILE A 14 -0.03 -13.42 4.93
C ILE A 14 1.29 -14.16 4.73
N SER A 15 2.39 -13.69 5.30
CA SER A 15 3.73 -14.29 5.13
C SER A 15 3.74 -15.78 5.46
N ALA A 16 3.00 -16.20 6.49
CA ALA A 16 2.87 -17.60 6.90
C ALA A 16 2.13 -18.49 5.88
N HIS A 17 1.46 -17.89 4.90
CA HIS A 17 0.63 -18.55 3.89
C HIS A 17 1.12 -18.30 2.47
N SER A 18 2.13 -17.45 2.28
CA SER A 18 2.72 -17.16 0.97
C SER A 18 3.68 -18.27 0.54
N ALA A 19 3.84 -18.45 -0.78
CA ALA A 19 4.88 -19.28 -1.35
C ALA A 19 6.29 -18.70 -1.14
N TYR A 20 6.38 -17.39 -0.85
CA TYR A 20 7.62 -16.64 -0.62
C TYR A 20 7.51 -15.83 0.69
N PRO A 21 7.64 -16.47 1.87
CA PRO A 21 7.46 -15.81 3.16
C PRO A 21 8.41 -14.62 3.41
N GLU A 22 9.57 -14.61 2.75
CA GLU A 22 10.56 -13.54 2.82
C GLU A 22 10.12 -12.22 2.19
N GLU A 23 9.09 -12.24 1.33
CA GLU A 23 8.50 -11.03 0.76
C GLU A 23 7.69 -10.23 1.78
N GLN A 24 7.31 -10.85 2.90
CA GLN A 24 6.54 -10.23 3.98
C GLN A 24 5.22 -9.63 3.47
N GLU A 25 4.50 -10.39 2.65
CA GLU A 25 3.34 -9.90 1.93
C GLU A 25 2.19 -9.51 2.88
N VAL A 26 1.67 -8.30 2.67
CA VAL A 26 0.50 -7.76 3.37
C VAL A 26 -0.63 -7.51 2.37
N ILE A 27 -1.81 -8.05 2.64
CA ILE A 27 -3.00 -7.84 1.82
C ILE A 27 -3.93 -6.81 2.47
N LEU A 28 -4.36 -5.82 1.67
CA LEU A 28 -5.48 -4.96 2.00
C LEU A 28 -6.78 -5.62 1.52
N LEU A 29 -7.79 -5.67 2.38
CA LEU A 29 -9.03 -6.36 2.07
C LEU A 29 -9.92 -5.52 1.13
N PRO A 30 -10.78 -6.16 0.32
CA PRO A 30 -11.80 -5.45 -0.44
C PRO A 30 -12.64 -4.55 0.47
N GLY A 31 -12.79 -3.29 0.09
CA GLY A 31 -13.49 -2.29 0.90
C GLY A 31 -12.58 -1.43 1.78
N THR A 32 -11.29 -1.77 1.93
CA THR A 32 -10.29 -0.88 2.54
C THR A 32 -10.29 0.45 1.79
N ARG A 33 -10.46 1.54 2.54
CA ARG A 33 -10.47 2.90 2.00
C ARG A 33 -9.09 3.51 2.15
N ILE A 34 -8.59 4.09 1.06
CA ILE A 34 -7.26 4.68 1.01
C ILE A 34 -7.39 6.10 0.48
N ARG A 35 -6.60 7.02 1.04
CA ARG A 35 -6.53 8.42 0.62
C ARG A 35 -5.11 8.78 0.22
N VAL A 36 -4.97 9.74 -0.69
CA VAL A 36 -3.67 10.32 -1.04
C VAL A 36 -3.24 11.23 0.11
N GLU A 37 -2.11 10.90 0.74
CA GLU A 37 -1.58 11.63 1.91
C GLU A 37 -0.71 12.81 1.48
N SER A 38 -0.10 12.76 0.30
CA SER A 38 0.86 13.77 -0.16
C SER A 38 0.81 13.98 -1.67
N LYS A 39 1.28 15.15 -2.13
CA LYS A 39 1.40 15.42 -3.56
C LYS A 39 2.30 14.37 -4.22
N PRO A 40 1.86 13.70 -5.31
CA PRO A 40 2.67 12.72 -6.00
C PRO A 40 4.02 13.29 -6.46
N LEU A 41 5.08 12.48 -6.32
CA LEU A 41 6.39 12.80 -6.87
C LEU A 41 6.52 12.17 -8.24
N ASN A 42 6.57 13.01 -9.27
CA ASN A 42 6.78 12.59 -10.65
C ASN A 42 8.21 12.91 -11.03
N PHE A 43 8.99 11.87 -11.35
CA PHE A 43 10.34 12.04 -11.83
C PHE A 43 10.33 12.23 -13.34
N SER A 44 11.42 12.75 -13.90
CA SER A 44 11.62 12.90 -15.35
C SER A 44 11.82 11.56 -16.08
N SER A 45 11.99 10.46 -15.34
CA SER A 45 11.88 9.06 -15.82
C SER A 45 10.45 8.55 -15.59
N PRO A 46 10.03 7.36 -16.08
CA PRO A 46 8.62 6.96 -16.00
C PRO A 46 8.17 6.57 -14.58
N LEU A 47 8.90 6.96 -13.53
CA LEU A 47 8.60 6.67 -12.14
C LEU A 47 7.72 7.76 -11.52
N SER A 48 6.56 7.34 -11.02
CA SER A 48 5.70 8.15 -10.14
C SER A 48 5.62 7.49 -8.77
N ILE A 49 5.78 8.26 -7.71
CA ILE A 49 5.58 7.80 -6.32
C ILE A 49 4.30 8.45 -5.78
N ILE A 50 3.39 7.62 -5.28
CA ILE A 50 2.14 8.05 -4.66
C ILE A 50 2.15 7.58 -3.21
N HIS A 51 2.11 8.55 -2.28
CA HIS A 51 1.98 8.28 -0.86
C HIS A 51 0.50 8.22 -0.48
N LEU A 52 0.12 7.10 0.11
CA LEU A 52 -1.24 6.71 0.42
C LEU A 52 -1.35 6.38 1.92
N LYS A 53 -2.55 6.55 2.47
CA LYS A 53 -2.85 6.16 3.85
C LYS A 53 -4.23 5.51 3.95
N GLU A 54 -4.34 4.44 4.72
CA GLU A 54 -5.61 3.80 5.06
C GLU A 54 -6.46 4.72 5.95
N ASP A 55 -7.75 4.82 5.62
CA ASP A 55 -8.75 5.56 6.40
C ASP A 55 -9.27 4.65 7.52
N PRO A 56 -9.01 4.97 8.80
CA PRO A 56 -9.36 4.11 9.92
C PRO A 56 -10.86 4.01 10.19
N THR A 57 -11.67 4.86 9.58
CA THR A 57 -13.10 5.01 9.91
C THR A 57 -13.96 3.81 9.45
N PHE A 58 -13.38 2.82 8.77
CA PHE A 58 -14.10 1.70 8.15
C PHE A 58 -13.46 0.31 8.37
N GLY A 59 -12.52 0.19 9.31
CA GLY A 59 -11.88 -1.09 9.68
C GLY A 59 -12.36 -1.69 10.99
#